data_AF-A0A7S1LAG4-F1
#
_entry.id   AF-A0A7S1LAG4-F1
#
_cell.length_a   1.000
_cell.length_b   1.000
_cell.length_c   1.000
_cell.angle_alpha   90.00
_cell.angle_beta   90.00
_cell.angle_gamma   90.00
#
_symmetry.space_group_name_H-M   'P 1'
#
loop_
_entity.id
_entity.type
_entity.pdbx_description
1 polymer ?
#
loop_
_entity_poly.entity_id
_entity_poly.type
_entity_poly.pdbx_seq_one_letter_code
_entity_poly.pdbx_strand_id
1 'polypeptide(L)'
;PATASFVVTQGMNLTLGLGFFMTQRGQFAMALNSIERLAEFSKLPPEVEGHDTPAVEWPESGEVTMEHVTAQYRPGLPQVLRDVSLTIRGGEKVGVCGRTGSGKSS
;
A
#
# COMPACT_ATOMS: atom_id res chain seq x y z
N PRO A 1 -27.69 2.98 59.74
CA PRO A 1 -27.22 4.18 59.00
C PRO A 1 -25.95 3.94 58.17
N ALA A 2 -24.84 3.50 58.78
CA ALA A 2 -23.56 3.29 58.09
C ALA A 2 -23.58 2.20 57.01
N THR A 3 -24.32 1.11 57.23
CA THR A 3 -24.48 0.01 56.26
C THR A 3 -25.25 0.44 55.01
N ALA A 4 -26.26 1.29 55.15
CA ALA A 4 -27.01 1.83 54.01
C ALA A 4 -26.14 2.73 53.12
N SER A 5 -25.36 3.63 53.72
CA SER A 5 -24.41 4.48 52.99
C SER A 5 -23.33 3.65 52.28
N PHE A 6 -22.83 2.58 52.92
CA PHE A 6 -21.86 1.68 52.30
C PHE A 6 -22.42 1.01 51.04
N VAL A 7 -23.65 0.46 51.10
CA VAL A 7 -24.28 -0.21 49.94
C VAL A 7 -24.54 0.77 48.80
N VAL A 8 -24.97 2.01 49.10
CA VAL A 8 -25.19 3.04 48.07
C VAL A 8 -23.89 3.41 47.36
N THR A 9 -22.80 3.62 48.11
CA THR A 9 -21.48 3.92 47.52
C THR A 9 -20.97 2.77 46.66
N GLN A 10 -21.14 1.52 47.10
CA GLN A 10 -20.73 0.36 46.29
C GLN A 10 -21.58 0.21 45.02
N GLY A 11 -22.89 0.45 45.09
CA GLY A 11 -23.76 0.45 43.91
C GLY A 11 -23.41 1.56 42.91
N MET A 12 -23.08 2.75 43.40
CA MET A 12 -22.62 3.86 42.57
C MET A 12 -21.28 3.55 41.88
N ASN A 13 -20.31 2.98 42.61
CA ASN A 13 -19.03 2.54 42.04
C ASN A 13 -19.21 1.47 40.97
N LEU A 14 -20.09 0.50 41.19
CA LEU A 14 -20.40 -0.54 40.20
C LEU A 14 -21.02 0.08 38.94
N THR A 15 -21.95 1.02 39.10
CA THR A 15 -22.63 1.68 37.97
C THR A 15 -21.64 2.50 37.12
N LEU A 16 -20.76 3.27 37.77
CA LEU A 16 -19.70 4.02 37.09
C LEU A 16 -18.69 3.09 36.41
N GLY A 17 -18.32 1.99 37.07
CA GLY A 17 -17.42 0.98 36.50
C GLY A 17 -18.00 0.35 35.23
N LEU A 18 -19.28 -0.05 35.25
CA LEU A 18 -19.96 -0.59 34.06
C LEU A 18 -20.01 0.42 32.91
N GLY A 19 -20.27 1.70 33.21
CA GLY A 19 -20.22 2.78 32.22
C GLY A 19 -18.85 2.90 31.56
N PHE A 20 -17.77 2.83 32.35
CA PHE A 20 -16.41 2.82 31.84
C PHE A 20 -16.11 1.58 31.00
N PHE A 21 -16.55 0.39 31.42
CA PHE A 21 -16.38 -0.83 30.61
C PHE A 21 -17.09 -0.74 29.25
N MET A 22 -18.28 -0.14 29.20
CA MET A 22 -19.00 0.04 27.94
C MET A 22 -18.24 0.93 26.96
N THR A 23 -17.65 2.04 27.41
CA THR A 23 -16.85 2.92 26.55
C THR A 23 -15.52 2.26 26.13
N GLN A 24 -14.86 1.54 27.04
CA GLN A 24 -13.65 0.77 26.73
C GLN A 24 -13.88 -0.31 25.67
N ARG A 25 -15.05 -0.96 25.67
CA ARG A 25 -15.41 -1.92 24.60
C ARG A 25 -15.41 -1.28 23.23
N GLY A 26 -15.95 -0.06 23.10
CA GLY A 26 -15.97 0.68 21.83
C GLY A 26 -14.57 1.02 21.33
N GLN A 27 -13.68 1.46 22.23
CA GLN A 27 -12.29 1.75 21.89
C GLN A 27 -11.55 0.50 21.41
N PHE A 28 -11.75 -0.64 22.07
CA PHE A 28 -11.15 -1.91 21.67
C PHE A 28 -11.64 -2.38 20.30
N ALA A 29 -12.95 -2.28 20.04
CA ALA A 29 -13.52 -2.63 18.74
C ALA A 29 -12.94 -1.76 17.61
N MET A 30 -12.74 -0.46 17.84
CA MET A 30 -12.08 0.42 16.87
C MET A 30 -10.61 0.03 16.63
N ALA A 31 -9.87 -0.32 17.69
CA ALA A 31 -8.48 -0.76 17.56
C ALA A 31 -8.36 -2.06 16.74
N LEU A 32 -9.31 -2.99 16.90
CA LEU A 32 -9.34 -4.23 16.12
C LEU A 32 -9.55 -4.00 14.61
N ASN A 33 -10.36 -3.01 14.22
CA ASN A 33 -10.54 -2.66 12.80
C ASN A 33 -9.20 -2.23 12.17
N SER A 34 -8.39 -1.44 12.88
CA SER A 34 -7.05 -1.07 12.41
C SER A 34 -6.13 -2.28 12.24
N ILE A 35 -6.21 -3.26 13.14
CA ILE A 35 -5.45 -4.51 13.03
C ILE A 35 -5.90 -5.34 11.83
N GLU A 36 -7.22 -5.42 11.59
CA GLU A 36 -7.77 -6.11 10.43
C GLU A 36 -7.27 -5.52 9.11
N ARG A 37 -7.27 -4.18 9.01
CA ARG A 37 -6.69 -3.48 7.85
C ARG A 37 -5.21 -3.80 7.65
N LEU A 38 -4.41 -3.78 8.72
CA LEU A 38 -2.99 -4.13 8.63
C LEU A 38 -2.80 -5.59 8.17
N ALA A 39 -3.63 -6.50 8.68
CA ALA A 39 -3.61 -7.90 8.26
C ALA A 39 -4.02 -8.08 6.80
N GLU A 40 -4.94 -7.25 6.29
CA GLU A 40 -5.29 -7.18 4.86
C GLU A 40 -4.12 -6.69 4.02
N PHE A 41 -3.47 -5.58 4.42
CA PHE A 41 -2.30 -5.05 3.73
C PHE A 41 -1.14 -6.06 3.68
N SER A 42 -0.91 -6.80 4.76
CA SER A 42 0.13 -7.83 4.81
C SER A 42 -0.11 -9.00 3.86
N LYS A 43 -1.33 -9.18 3.36
CA LYS A 43 -1.70 -10.27 2.44
C LYS A 43 -1.77 -9.83 0.98
N LEU A 44 -1.57 -8.54 0.71
CA LEU A 44 -1.53 -8.06 -0.68
C LEU A 44 -0.38 -8.75 -1.42
N PRO A 45 -0.61 -9.19 -2.67
CA PRO A 45 0.46 -9.72 -3.47
C PRO A 45 1.51 -8.63 -3.71
N PRO A 46 2.81 -8.98 -3.67
CA PRO A 46 3.86 -8.05 -4.05
C PRO A 46 3.69 -7.63 -5.52
N GLU A 47 4.04 -6.37 -5.83
CA GLU A 47 3.91 -5.82 -7.19
C GLU A 47 4.88 -6.49 -8.18
N VAL A 48 6.02 -6.99 -7.69
CA VAL A 48 7.01 -7.74 -8.47
C VAL A 48 7.43 -8.97 -7.66
N GLU A 49 7.39 -10.16 -8.27
CA GLU A 49 7.92 -11.38 -7.66
C GLU A 49 9.45 -11.36 -7.77
N GLY A 50 10.12 -11.18 -6.63
CA GLY A 50 11.57 -11.23 -6.54
C GLY A 50 12.24 -9.87 -6.70
N HIS A 51 13.38 -9.71 -6.03
CA HIS A 51 14.30 -8.62 -6.25
C HIS A 51 15.54 -9.25 -6.86
N ASP A 52 15.68 -9.19 -8.19
CA ASP A 52 16.97 -9.46 -8.79
C ASP A 52 17.87 -8.32 -8.38
N THR A 53 18.68 -8.57 -7.36
CA THR A 53 19.71 -7.62 -6.94
C THR A 53 20.75 -7.66 -8.05
N PRO A 54 20.94 -6.56 -8.80
CA PRO A 54 21.93 -6.57 -9.86
C PRO A 54 23.33 -6.72 -9.26
N ALA A 55 24.30 -7.16 -10.07
CA ALA A 55 25.69 -7.24 -9.66
C ALA A 55 26.20 -5.88 -9.17
N VAL A 56 27.23 -5.88 -8.32
CA VAL A 56 27.82 -4.63 -7.77
C VAL A 56 28.32 -3.71 -8.87
N GLU A 57 28.79 -4.27 -9.97
CA GLU A 57 29.32 -3.56 -11.12
C GLU A 57 28.23 -3.10 -12.11
N TRP A 58 26.95 -3.41 -11.87
CA TRP A 58 25.88 -3.01 -12.76
C TRP A 58 25.50 -1.52 -12.59
N PRO A 59 25.25 -0.78 -13.68
CA PRO A 59 25.40 -1.19 -15.07
C PRO A 59 26.83 -0.96 -15.60
N GLU A 60 27.38 -1.92 -16.34
CA GLU A 60 28.71 -1.78 -17.00
C GLU A 60 28.69 -0.78 -18.17
N SER A 61 27.55 -0.68 -18.85
CA SER A 61 27.32 0.28 -19.95
C SER A 61 25.92 0.88 -19.85
N GLY A 62 25.76 2.12 -20.32
CA GLY A 62 24.47 2.82 -20.33
C GLY A 62 23.59 2.51 -21.54
N GLU A 63 23.84 1.41 -22.25
CA GLU A 63 23.01 0.99 -23.38
C GLU A 63 21.68 0.40 -22.88
N VAL A 64 20.58 0.83 -23.47
CA VAL A 64 19.24 0.38 -23.13
C VAL A 64 18.57 -0.17 -24.39
N THR A 65 18.20 -1.44 -24.35
CA THR A 65 17.47 -2.10 -25.44
C THR A 65 16.09 -2.52 -24.95
N MET A 66 15.07 -2.06 -25.67
CA MET A 66 13.68 -2.44 -25.52
C MET A 66 13.30 -3.30 -26.72
N GLU A 67 12.79 -4.50 -26.49
CA GLU A 67 12.36 -5.42 -27.54
C GLU A 67 10.90 -5.78 -27.35
N HIS A 68 10.07 -5.46 -28.34
CA HIS A 68 8.65 -5.82 -28.39
C HIS A 68 7.86 -5.41 -27.14
N VAL A 69 8.20 -4.26 -26.56
CA VAL A 69 7.62 -3.80 -25.29
C VAL A 69 6.17 -3.39 -25.47
N THR A 70 5.32 -3.97 -24.64
CA THR A 70 3.88 -3.67 -24.59
C THR A 70 3.49 -3.39 -23.14
N ALA A 71 2.79 -2.29 -22.90
CA ALA A 71 2.45 -1.85 -21.55
C ALA A 71 0.97 -1.46 -21.45
N GLN A 72 0.36 -1.78 -20.32
CA GLN A 72 -0.99 -1.39 -19.95
C GLN A 72 -1.05 -1.16 -18.43
N TYR A 73 -1.84 -0.18 -17.99
CA TYR A 73 -1.89 0.19 -16.56
C TYR A 73 -2.55 -0.86 -15.66
N ARG A 74 -3.54 -1.60 -16.16
CA ARG A 74 -4.20 -2.69 -15.44
C ARG A 74 -4.84 -3.66 -16.43
N PRO A 75 -5.09 -4.92 -16.02
CA PRO A 75 -5.83 -5.87 -16.85
C PRO A 75 -7.15 -5.29 -17.35
N GLY A 76 -7.44 -5.48 -18.64
CA GLY A 76 -8.67 -5.03 -19.28
C GLY A 76 -8.69 -3.58 -19.78
N LEU A 77 -7.62 -2.79 -19.57
CA LEU A 77 -7.47 -1.48 -20.24
C LEU A 77 -6.76 -1.60 -21.58
N PRO A 78 -6.95 -0.63 -22.50
CA PRO A 78 -6.18 -0.55 -23.72
C PRO A 78 -4.67 -0.43 -23.45
N GLN A 79 -3.88 -1.06 -24.30
CA GLN A 79 -2.42 -0.93 -24.30
C GLN A 79 -2.01 0.51 -24.64
N VAL A 80 -1.14 1.08 -23.80
CA VAL A 80 -0.59 2.42 -23.95
C VAL A 80 0.72 2.42 -24.74
N LEU A 81 1.53 1.36 -24.60
CA LEU A 81 2.63 1.03 -25.49
C LEU A 81 2.29 -0.27 -26.22
N ARG A 82 2.53 -0.33 -27.53
CA ARG A 82 2.19 -1.46 -28.39
C ARG A 82 3.39 -1.83 -29.23
N ASP A 83 3.99 -2.97 -28.91
CA ASP A 83 5.07 -3.58 -29.68
C ASP A 83 6.20 -2.60 -30.04
N VAL A 84 6.74 -1.92 -29.03
CA VAL A 84 7.78 -0.91 -29.20
C VAL A 84 9.16 -1.55 -29.05
N SER A 85 9.99 -1.42 -30.09
CA SER A 85 11.40 -1.81 -30.06
C SER A 85 12.30 -0.60 -30.30
N LEU A 86 13.26 -0.36 -29.42
CA LEU A 86 14.19 0.77 -29.46
C LEU A 86 15.52 0.40 -28.77
N THR A 87 16.64 0.78 -29.37
CA THR A 87 17.96 0.72 -28.74
C THR A 87 18.50 2.12 -28.57
N ILE A 88 18.91 2.46 -27.35
CA ILE A 88 19.56 3.72 -26.97
C ILE A 88 20.99 3.40 -26.58
N ARG A 89 21.97 4.00 -27.26
CA ARG A 89 23.37 3.71 -26.97
C ARG A 89 23.85 4.42 -25.71
N GLY A 90 24.85 3.85 -25.05
CA GLY A 90 25.51 4.49 -23.91
C GLY A 90 26.03 5.89 -24.28
N GLY A 91 25.64 6.90 -23.51
CA GLY A 91 26.03 8.31 -23.71
C GLY A 91 25.15 9.10 -24.69
N GLU A 92 24.11 8.48 -25.27
CA GLU A 92 23.15 9.14 -26.16
C GLU A 92 22.13 9.98 -25.38
N LYS A 93 21.72 11.13 -25.94
CA LYS A 93 20.63 11.95 -25.40
C LYS A 93 19.42 11.83 -26.31
N VAL A 94 18.35 11.22 -25.81
CA VAL A 94 17.11 10.97 -26.56
C VAL A 94 15.98 11.81 -25.99
N GLY A 95 15.23 12.49 -26.85
CA GLY A 95 14.02 13.23 -26.48
C GLY A 95 12.76 12.45 -26.84
N VAL A 96 11.88 12.20 -25.87
CA VAL A 96 10.59 11.54 -26.09
C VAL A 96 9.50 12.60 -26.27
N CYS A 97 8.87 12.67 -27.45
CA CYS A 97 7.84 13.67 -27.78
C CYS A 97 6.53 13.03 -28.26
N GLY A 98 5.41 13.75 -28.16
CA GLY A 98 4.08 13.24 -28.52
C GLY A 98 2.94 13.92 -27.77
N ARG A 99 1.70 13.71 -28.25
CA ARG A 99 0.49 14.34 -27.70
C ARG A 99 0.23 13.90 -26.25
N THR A 100 -0.44 14.73 -25.44
CA THR A 100 -0.85 14.34 -24.08
C THR A 100 -1.65 13.04 -24.11
N GLY A 101 -1.31 12.08 -23.24
CA GLY A 101 -1.92 10.74 -23.19
C GLY A 101 -1.31 9.69 -24.13
N SER A 102 -0.25 10.01 -24.87
CA SER A 102 0.39 9.07 -25.82
C SER A 102 1.32 8.02 -25.19
N GLY A 103 1.35 7.88 -23.86
CA GLY A 103 2.19 6.87 -23.18
C GLY A 103 3.68 7.22 -23.01
N LYS A 104 4.07 8.51 -23.07
CA LYS A 104 5.49 8.93 -22.92
C LYS A 104 6.07 8.80 -21.51
N SER A 105 5.21 8.87 -20.50
CA SER A 105 5.57 8.80 -19.08
C SER A 105 5.21 7.43 -18.48
N SER A 106 4.73 6.53 -19.33
CA SER A 106 4.46 5.13 -19.02
C SER A 106 5.73 4.34 -19.27
#